data_AF-G2FNF1-F1
#
_entry.id   AF-G2FNF1-F1
#
_cell.length_a   1.000
_cell.length_b   1.000
_cell.length_c   1.000
_cell.angle_alpha   90.00
_cell.angle_beta   90.00
_cell.angle_gamma   90.00
#
_symmetry.space_group_name_H-M   'P 1'
#
loop_
_entity.id
_entity.type
_entity.pdbx_description
1 polymer ?
#
loop_
_entity_poly.entity_id
_entity_poly.type
_entity_poly.pdbx_seq_one_letter_code
_entity_poly.pdbx_strand_id
1 'polypeptide(L)'
;MKALLISDQEYLTKAYQSLSDLTGKFLKQKGFETELMELSAENLTFCMGCFGCWIKKPGECVINDRMAQINRSVMNSDVVIYLSPIIFGQFSPTIKNII
;
A
#
# COMPACT_ATOMS: atom_id res chain seq x y z
N MET A 1 3.31 -7.14 17.01
CA MET A 1 3.98 -6.66 15.79
C MET A 1 2.94 -6.60 14.70
N LYS A 2 2.88 -5.50 13.95
CA LYS A 2 1.89 -5.28 12.90
C LYS A 2 2.56 -5.32 11.53
N ALA A 3 1.98 -6.09 10.62
CA ALA A 3 2.39 -6.15 9.22
C ALA A 3 1.25 -5.66 8.33
N LEU A 4 1.55 -4.80 7.37
CA LEU A 4 0.61 -4.29 6.39
C LEU A 4 0.96 -4.83 5.00
N LEU A 5 -0.01 -5.47 4.35
CA LEU A 5 0.06 -5.85 2.95
C LEU A 5 -0.75 -4.84 2.13
N ILE A 6 -0.14 -4.22 1.12
CA ILE A 6 -0.83 -3.32 0.19
C ILE A 6 -0.75 -3.90 -1.21
N SER A 7 -1.88 -3.95 -1.91
CA SER A 7 -1.95 -4.50 -3.27
C SER A 7 -2.89 -3.72 -4.17
N ASP A 8 -2.77 -3.99 -5.47
CA ASP A 8 -3.64 -3.43 -6.50
C ASP A 8 -4.82 -4.38 -6.78
N GLN A 9 -6.04 -3.85 -6.60
CA GLN A 9 -7.29 -4.56 -6.81
C GLN A 9 -7.54 -4.89 -8.29
N GLU A 10 -6.87 -4.21 -9.22
CA GLU A 10 -7.01 -4.48 -10.65
C GLU A 10 -6.26 -5.75 -11.08
N TYR A 11 -5.35 -6.28 -10.25
CA TYR A 11 -4.43 -7.37 -10.62
C TYR A 11 -4.51 -8.61 -9.70
N LEU A 12 -5.73 -9.04 -9.35
CA LEU A 12 -6.01 -10.19 -8.47
C LEU A 12 -5.87 -11.57 -9.17
N THR A 13 -4.74 -11.79 -9.84
CA THR A 13 -4.44 -13.05 -10.55
C THR A 13 -4.29 -14.25 -9.59
N LYS A 14 -4.29 -15.48 -10.13
CA LYS A 14 -3.98 -16.68 -9.33
C LYS A 14 -2.60 -16.63 -8.66
N ALA A 15 -1.63 -16.03 -9.34
CA ALA A 15 -0.28 -15.84 -8.81
C ALA A 15 -0.29 -14.86 -7.63
N TYR A 16 -1.03 -13.75 -7.76
CA TYR A 16 -1.26 -12.81 -6.65
C TYR A 16 -1.90 -13.51 -5.45
N GLN A 17 -2.98 -14.25 -5.66
CA GLN A 17 -3.70 -14.96 -4.58
C GLN A 17 -2.75 -15.92 -3.85
N SER A 18 -1.96 -16.68 -4.60
CA SER A 18 -0.98 -17.62 -4.03
C SER A 18 0.09 -16.92 -3.21
N LEU A 19 0.60 -15.77 -3.69
CA LEU A 19 1.61 -14.98 -2.98
C LEU A 19 1.03 -14.30 -1.73
N SER A 20 -0.17 -13.73 -1.82
CA SER A 20 -0.87 -13.11 -0.70
C SER A 20 -1.13 -14.12 0.41
N ASP A 21 -1.65 -15.31 0.06
CA ASP A 21 -1.88 -16.40 1.01
C ASP A 21 -0.59 -16.90 1.66
N LEU A 22 0.47 -17.11 0.87
CA LEU A 22 1.76 -17.56 1.39
C LEU A 22 2.35 -16.54 2.37
N THR A 23 2.31 -15.26 2.00
CA THR A 23 2.85 -14.16 2.80
C THR A 23 2.05 -14.00 4.10
N GLY A 24 0.72 -14.02 4.03
CA GLY A 24 -0.15 -13.95 5.20
C GLY A 24 0.08 -15.11 6.17
N LYS A 25 0.20 -16.35 5.66
CA LYS A 25 0.52 -17.54 6.47
C LYS A 25 1.88 -17.40 7.16
N PHE A 26 2.90 -16.96 6.42
CA PHE A 26 4.25 -16.77 6.95
C PHE A 26 4.28 -15.72 8.07
N LEU A 27 3.65 -14.55 7.85
CA LEU A 27 3.59 -13.47 8.84
C LEU A 27 2.84 -13.92 10.11
N LYS A 28 1.71 -14.62 9.94
CA LYS A 28 0.96 -15.18 11.07
C LYS A 28 1.78 -16.18 11.87
N GLN A 29 2.54 -17.07 11.21
CA GLN A 29 3.44 -18.01 11.87
C GLN A 29 4.54 -17.30 12.68
N LYS A 30 4.98 -16.12 12.22
CA LYS A 30 5.95 -15.27 12.92
C LYS A 30 5.33 -14.38 14.01
N GLY A 31 4.02 -14.49 14.25
CA GLY A 31 3.33 -13.74 15.32
C GLY A 31 2.99 -12.30 14.96
N PHE A 32 2.92 -11.96 13.67
CA PHE A 32 2.42 -10.66 13.23
C PHE A 32 0.90 -10.64 13.15
N GLU A 33 0.31 -9.52 13.59
CA GLU A 33 -1.04 -9.12 13.21
C GLU A 33 -0.99 -8.54 11.79
N THR A 34 -1.82 -9.05 10.88
CA THR A 34 -1.77 -8.70 9.45
C THR A 34 -2.97 -7.87 9.04
N GLU A 35 -2.72 -6.69 8.45
CA GLU A 35 -3.71 -5.86 7.75
C GLU A 35 -3.51 -6.02 6.24
N LEU A 36 -4.60 -6.20 5.48
CA LEU A 36 -4.57 -6.20 4.01
C LEU A 36 -5.33 -4.98 3.50
N MET A 37 -4.69 -4.21 2.62
CA MET A 37 -5.28 -3.05 1.95
C MET A 37 -5.19 -3.21 0.44
N GLU A 38 -6.32 -3.56 -0.17
CA GLU A 38 -6.45 -3.62 -1.63
C GLU A 38 -6.91 -2.24 -2.13
N LEU A 39 -6.20 -1.69 -3.10
CA LEU A 39 -6.40 -0.34 -3.63
C LEU A 39 -6.72 -0.37 -5.11
N SER A 40 -7.55 0.55 -5.57
CA SER A 40 -7.84 0.81 -6.99
C SER A 40 -7.47 2.25 -7.37
N ALA A 41 -7.49 2.57 -8.66
CA ALA A 41 -7.23 3.91 -9.16
C ALA A 41 -8.15 5.00 -8.57
N GLU A 42 -9.36 4.64 -8.11
CA GLU A 42 -10.32 5.59 -7.51
C GLU A 42 -9.94 6.00 -6.07
N ASN A 43 -9.03 5.28 -5.43
CA ASN A 43 -8.66 5.53 -4.04
C ASN A 43 -7.69 6.71 -3.87
N LEU A 44 -6.94 7.05 -4.91
CA LEU A 44 -5.77 7.92 -4.82
C LEU A 44 -5.64 8.79 -6.06
N THR A 45 -5.35 10.07 -5.83
CA THR A 45 -4.95 10.98 -6.89
C THR A 45 -3.43 11.00 -7.01
N PHE A 46 -2.91 11.23 -8.21
CA PHE A 46 -1.47 11.37 -8.41
C PHE A 46 -0.91 12.54 -7.58
N CYS A 47 0.27 12.32 -6.99
CA CYS A 47 0.97 13.38 -6.26
C CYS A 47 1.37 14.51 -7.22
N MET A 48 0.98 15.74 -6.89
CA MET A 48 1.33 16.94 -7.67
C MET A 48 2.69 17.57 -7.28
N GLY A 49 3.42 16.99 -6.32
CA GLY A 49 4.71 17.52 -5.89
C GLY A 49 4.65 18.89 -5.18
N CYS A 50 3.56 19.19 -4.48
CA CYS A 50 3.40 20.48 -3.78
C CYS A 50 4.17 20.58 -2.45
N PHE A 51 4.67 19.46 -1.92
CA PHE A 51 5.37 19.32 -0.63
C PHE A 51 4.58 19.77 0.63
N GLY A 52 3.28 20.08 0.53
CA GLY A 52 2.46 20.46 1.69
C GLY A 52 2.45 19.40 2.80
N CYS A 53 2.48 18.12 2.42
CA CYS A 53 2.59 16.98 3.34
C CYS A 53 3.96 16.84 4.01
N TRP A 54 4.94 17.68 3.69
CA TRP A 54 6.26 17.73 4.33
C TRP A 54 6.40 18.97 5.20
N ILE A 55 5.96 20.13 4.70
CA ILE A 55 6.26 21.43 5.34
C ILE A 55 5.07 22.10 6.03
N LYS A 56 3.82 21.71 5.74
CA LYS A 56 2.62 22.31 6.35
C LYS A 56 1.94 21.35 7.31
N LYS A 57 1.62 20.15 6.84
CA LYS A 57 0.95 19.09 7.62
C LYS A 57 1.66 17.76 7.38
N PRO A 58 2.74 17.46 8.14
CA PRO A 58 3.53 16.24 7.97
C PRO A 58 2.66 14.98 7.89
N GLY A 59 2.78 14.21 6.81
CA GLY A 59 2.04 12.96 6.58
C GLY A 59 0.62 13.12 6.05
N GLU A 60 0.08 14.34 5.96
CA GLU A 60 -1.25 14.62 5.42
C GLU A 60 -1.17 15.34 4.08
N CYS A 61 -1.67 14.71 3.02
CA CYS A 61 -1.75 15.32 1.71
C CYS A 61 -2.74 16.51 1.71
N VAL A 62 -2.51 17.47 0.82
CA VAL A 62 -3.49 18.55 0.54
C VAL A 62 -4.69 18.02 -0.26
N ILE A 63 -4.49 16.91 -0.97
CA ILE A 63 -5.54 16.14 -1.62
C ILE A 63 -6.19 15.28 -0.54
N ASN A 64 -7.51 15.41 -0.36
CA ASN A 64 -8.27 14.66 0.62
C ASN A 64 -8.72 13.30 0.07
N ASP A 65 -7.75 12.46 -0.29
CA ASP A 65 -7.96 11.08 -0.73
C ASP A 65 -7.49 10.07 0.34
N ARG A 66 -7.35 8.79 0.00
CA ARG A 66 -6.97 7.75 0.97
C ARG A 66 -5.49 7.81 1.38
N MET A 67 -4.67 8.70 0.84
CA MET A 67 -3.22 8.76 1.14
C MET A 67 -2.96 9.02 2.62
N ALA A 68 -3.77 9.85 3.29
CA ALA A 68 -3.62 10.09 4.73
C ALA A 68 -3.85 8.82 5.56
N GLN A 69 -4.84 8.00 5.20
CA GLN A 69 -5.10 6.71 5.83
C GLN A 69 -3.93 5.73 5.58
N ILE A 70 -3.45 5.65 4.34
CA ILE A 70 -2.33 4.80 3.95
C ILE A 70 -1.07 5.17 4.73
N ASN A 71 -0.70 6.46 4.74
CA ASN A 71 0.44 6.95 5.51
C ASN A 71 0.33 6.57 6.99
N ARG A 72 -0.86 6.68 7.58
CA ARG A 72 -1.08 6.28 8.97
C ARG A 72 -0.90 4.78 9.17
N SER A 73 -1.47 3.93 8.31
CA SER A 73 -1.29 2.48 8.42
C SER A 73 0.17 2.06 8.20
N VAL A 74 0.89 2.69 7.26
CA VAL A 74 2.31 2.46 7.00
C VAL A 74 3.16 2.84 8.21
N MET A 75 2.97 4.05 8.77
CA MET A 75 3.75 4.55 9.90
C MET A 75 3.50 3.79 11.22
N ASN A 76 2.36 3.11 11.34
CA ASN A 76 2.02 2.29 12.51
C ASN A 76 2.28 0.80 12.30
N SER A 77 2.96 0.41 11.20
CA SER A 77 3.31 -0.97 10.91
C SER A 77 4.81 -1.20 11.10
N ASP A 78 5.17 -2.35 11.66
CA ASP A 78 6.57 -2.78 11.79
C ASP A 78 7.13 -3.27 10.44
N VAL A 79 6.25 -3.81 9.59
CA VAL A 79 6.58 -4.32 8.25
C VAL A 79 5.49 -3.88 7.27
N VAL A 80 5.91 -3.37 6.12
CA VAL A 80 5.02 -3.07 4.99
C VAL A 80 5.47 -3.86 3.76
N ILE A 81 4.53 -4.53 3.11
CA ILE A 81 4.77 -5.31 1.90
C ILE A 81 3.85 -4.80 0.80
N TYR A 82 4.46 -4.31 -0.28
CA TYR A 82 3.76 -3.94 -1.50
C TYR A 82 3.73 -5.14 -2.44
N LEU A 83 2.54 -5.67 -2.70
CA LEU A 83 2.34 -6.79 -3.61
C LEU A 83 1.75 -6.26 -4.93
N SER A 84 2.62 -6.09 -5.92
CA SER A 84 2.30 -5.50 -7.22
C SER A 84 2.76 -6.42 -8.36
N PRO A 85 2.00 -6.51 -9.47
CA PRO A 85 2.56 -7.02 -10.72
C PRO A 85 3.65 -6.07 -11.24
N ILE A 86 4.51 -6.60 -12.11
CA ILE A 86 5.46 -5.80 -12.87
C ILE A 86 4.78 -5.35 -14.17
N ILE A 87 4.53 -4.04 -14.29
CA ILE A 87 3.90 -3.40 -15.44
C ILE A 87 4.92 -2.44 -16.05
N PHE A 88 5.30 -2.67 -17.31
CA PHE A 88 6.34 -1.89 -18.01
C PHE A 88 7.67 -1.76 -17.22
N GLY A 89 8.07 -2.81 -16.51
CA GLY A 89 9.29 -2.83 -15.70
C GLY A 89 9.20 -2.07 -14.37
N GLN A 90 7.98 -1.70 -13.94
CA GLN A 90 7.71 -0.97 -12.70
C GLN A 90 6.53 -1.57 -11.94
N PHE A 91 6.19 -0.97 -10.79
CA PHE A 91 4.93 -1.24 -10.09
C PHE A 91 3.70 -0.92 -10.97
N SER A 92 2.53 -1.41 -10.56
CA SER A 92 1.28 -0.99 -11.16
C SER A 92 1.04 0.52 -10.96
N PRO A 93 0.22 1.17 -11.81
CA PRO A 93 -0.10 2.59 -11.66
C PRO A 93 -0.66 2.96 -10.28
N THR A 94 -1.51 2.10 -9.70
CA THR A 94 -2.09 2.31 -8.37
C THR A 94 -1.02 2.26 -7.27
N ILE A 95 -0.14 1.26 -7.29
CA ILE A 95 0.95 1.14 -6.31
C ILE A 95 2.00 2.23 -6.50
N LYS A 96 2.18 2.75 -7.71
CA LYS A 96 3.06 3.89 -7.95
C LYS A 96 2.56 5.18 -7.28
N ASN A 97 1.25 5.33 -7.04
CA ASN A 97 0.69 6.53 -6.40
C ASN A 97 0.89 6.56 -4.87
N ILE A 98 1.27 5.44 -4.25
CA ILE A 98 1.46 5.33 -2.78
C ILE A 98 2.92 5.35 -2.33
N ILE A 99 3.87 5.31 -3.27
CA ILE A 99 5.33 5.30 -3.02
C ILE A 99 5.90 6.63 -3.47
#